data_AF-A0AAP0WYA5-F1
#
_entry.id   AF-A0AAP0WYA5-F1
#
_cell.length_a   1.000
_cell.length_b   1.000
_cell.length_c   1.000
_cell.angle_alpha   90.00
_cell.angle_beta   90.00
_cell.angle_gamma   90.00
#
_symmetry.space_group_name_H-M   'P 1'
#
loop_
_entity.id
_entity.type
_entity.pdbx_description
1 polymer ?
#
loop_
_entity_poly.entity_id
_entity_poly.type
_entity_poly.pdbx_seq_one_letter_code
_entity_poly.pdbx_strand_id
1 'polypeptide(L)'
;MASVLITLQNLCFGFSSPKHYVNRHTPSVPLNPFVVSQISTGFSSEKSAHQLKLKHLPKASSEGVPTEVIEDAKFVPLNADDPIYGPPALLLLGFELEEALKIRQFLKELDGEFLEVIYCTEDMITRSIWEAMHTKQPNLEEVKIAKSLPRICFFSGLSGEEMMMFIDAFPETGLEPTVFAALVPNSADKPLHELIEEIMGDYEMLSAKQSGST
;
A
#
# COMPACT_ATOMS: atom_id res chain seq x y z
N MET A 1 -16.20 16.34 4.85
CA MET A 1 -15.91 15.54 3.65
C MET A 1 -14.56 14.91 3.90
N ALA A 2 -14.54 13.65 4.34
CA ALA A 2 -13.32 12.96 4.74
C ALA A 2 -12.57 12.47 3.48
N SER A 3 -11.38 13.00 3.31
CA SER A 3 -10.45 12.74 2.22
C SER A 3 -9.78 11.38 2.39
N VAL A 4 -10.26 10.30 1.77
CA VAL A 4 -9.57 9.00 1.85
C VAL A 4 -8.43 8.97 0.84
N LEU A 5 -7.22 9.30 1.30
CA LEU A 5 -5.98 8.98 0.60
C LEU A 5 -5.32 7.78 1.27
N ILE A 6 -4.72 6.92 0.48
CA ILE A 6 -4.03 5.73 0.98
C ILE A 6 -2.53 6.02 0.94
N THR A 7 -1.94 6.27 2.11
CA THR A 7 -0.50 6.43 2.29
C THR A 7 0.08 5.09 2.75
N LEU A 8 1.01 4.51 1.99
CA LEU A 8 1.68 3.26 2.34
C LEU A 8 2.96 3.48 3.12
N GLN A 9 3.11 2.66 4.15
CA GLN A 9 4.35 2.50 4.90
C GLN A 9 5.34 1.67 4.07
N ASN A 10 6.62 2.04 4.11
CA ASN A 10 7.71 1.10 3.90
C ASN A 10 7.73 0.14 5.10
N LEU A 11 6.91 -0.91 5.03
CA LEU A 11 7.04 -2.02 5.94
C LEU A 11 8.26 -2.82 5.51
N CYS A 12 9.40 -2.59 6.17
CA CYS A 12 10.44 -3.61 6.25
C CYS A 12 9.88 -4.80 7.04
N PHE A 13 8.95 -5.56 6.45
CA PHE A 13 8.73 -6.92 6.88
C PHE A 13 9.90 -7.72 6.34
N GLY A 14 10.78 -8.14 7.24
CA GLY A 14 11.65 -9.28 6.99
C GLY A 14 10.80 -10.53 6.77
N PHE A 15 10.16 -10.65 5.61
CA PHE A 15 9.65 -11.92 5.14
C PHE A 15 10.85 -12.76 4.71
N SER A 16 11.22 -13.69 5.57
CA SER A 16 12.10 -14.80 5.23
C SER A 16 11.46 -15.56 4.06
N SER A 17 11.86 -15.22 2.84
CA SER A 17 11.43 -15.92 1.63
C SER A 17 11.90 -17.37 1.68
N PRO A 18 11.02 -18.39 1.54
CA PRO A 18 11.46 -19.70 1.12
C PRO A 18 11.74 -19.63 -0.38
N LYS A 19 13.02 -19.54 -0.74
CA LYS A 19 13.50 -19.76 -2.11
C LYS A 19 13.12 -21.16 -2.56
N HIS A 20 12.12 -21.32 -3.43
CA HIS A 20 12.06 -22.44 -4.38
C HIS A 20 11.22 -22.09 -5.61
N TYR A 21 11.87 -21.55 -6.63
CA TYR A 21 11.43 -21.63 -8.01
C TYR A 21 12.43 -22.55 -8.74
N VAL A 22 11.99 -23.74 -9.17
CA VAL A 22 12.19 -24.37 -10.51
C VAL A 22 11.35 -25.66 -10.52
N ASN A 23 10.33 -25.78 -11.37
CA ASN A 23 10.45 -26.48 -12.66
C ASN A 23 9.10 -26.64 -13.38
N ARG A 24 9.13 -26.35 -14.67
CA ARG A 24 8.04 -26.48 -15.63
C ARG A 24 8.14 -27.85 -16.29
N HIS A 25 7.15 -28.73 -16.15
CA HIS A 25 6.83 -29.78 -17.14
C HIS A 25 5.37 -30.23 -17.02
N THR A 26 4.63 -30.15 -18.14
CA THR A 26 3.28 -30.69 -18.40
C THR A 26 3.35 -32.16 -18.89
N PRO A 27 2.24 -32.86 -19.18
CA PRO A 27 1.14 -33.31 -18.30
C PRO A 27 0.94 -34.85 -18.37
N SER A 28 0.29 -35.47 -17.37
CA SER A 28 -0.36 -36.79 -17.58
C SER A 28 -1.60 -36.98 -16.70
N VAL A 29 -2.65 -37.52 -17.33
CA VAL A 29 -4.02 -37.72 -16.85
C VAL A 29 -4.14 -38.99 -15.94
N PRO A 30 -5.32 -39.40 -15.42
CA PRO A 30 -5.62 -39.39 -13.99
C PRO A 30 -5.87 -40.80 -13.41
N LEU A 31 -5.88 -40.94 -12.08
CA LEU A 31 -6.50 -42.09 -11.40
C LEU A 31 -7.10 -41.63 -10.05
N ASN A 32 -8.42 -41.47 -10.03
CA ASN A 32 -9.26 -41.81 -8.87
C ASN A 32 -9.25 -43.35 -8.72
N PRO A 33 -9.47 -43.97 -7.53
CA PRO A 33 -10.67 -43.73 -6.71
C PRO A 33 -10.54 -43.92 -5.18
N PHE A 34 -11.54 -43.36 -4.48
CA PHE A 34 -12.21 -43.86 -3.26
C PHE A 34 -11.37 -44.19 -1.99
N VAL A 35 -11.80 -43.67 -0.83
CA VAL A 35 -12.50 -44.45 0.22
C VAL A 35 -12.79 -43.54 1.44
N VAL A 36 -14.01 -43.69 1.93
CA VAL A 36 -14.63 -43.12 3.14
C VAL A 36 -14.17 -43.87 4.40
N SER A 37 -13.94 -43.17 5.52
CA SER A 37 -14.44 -43.51 6.88
C SER A 37 -13.89 -42.51 7.92
N GLN A 38 -14.67 -41.78 8.72
CA GLN A 38 -15.63 -42.17 9.77
C GLN A 38 -14.94 -42.50 11.12
N ILE A 39 -15.18 -41.61 12.10
CA ILE A 39 -15.41 -41.76 13.57
C ILE A 39 -14.36 -42.31 14.57
N SER A 40 -14.00 -41.41 15.50
CA SER A 40 -14.21 -41.46 16.98
C SER A 40 -13.25 -42.12 17.97
N THR A 41 -13.33 -41.55 19.20
CA THR A 41 -12.86 -41.94 20.56
C THR A 41 -11.42 -41.59 20.94
N GLY A 42 -11.09 -41.03 22.12
CA GLY A 42 -11.86 -40.55 23.27
C GLY A 42 -10.96 -40.35 24.52
N PHE A 43 -11.37 -39.44 25.43
CA PHE A 43 -11.06 -39.28 26.88
C PHE A 43 -9.60 -38.93 27.31
N SER A 44 -9.28 -38.11 28.33
CA SER A 44 -9.92 -37.83 29.62
C SER A 44 -9.27 -36.62 30.38
N SER A 45 -10.10 -35.79 31.03
CA SER A 45 -10.01 -35.14 32.39
C SER A 45 -8.77 -34.28 32.81
N GLU A 46 -8.83 -33.16 33.56
CA GLU A 46 -9.59 -32.80 34.77
C GLU A 46 -9.73 -31.26 35.02
N LYS A 47 -10.90 -30.87 35.57
CA LYS A 47 -11.24 -29.91 36.66
C LYS A 47 -10.38 -28.66 36.94
N SER A 48 -11.04 -27.50 36.97
CA SER A 48 -11.27 -26.73 38.23
C SER A 48 -12.41 -25.71 38.06
N ALA A 49 -13.18 -25.47 39.13
CA ALA A 49 -14.35 -24.60 39.16
C ALA A 49 -14.29 -23.70 40.39
N HIS A 50 -14.27 -22.38 40.22
CA HIS A 50 -14.65 -21.45 41.30
C HIS A 50 -15.31 -20.19 40.69
N GLN A 51 -16.62 -20.08 40.91
CA GLN A 51 -17.38 -18.85 40.72
C GLN A 51 -17.14 -17.90 41.91
N LEU A 52 -16.79 -16.64 41.66
CA LEU A 52 -17.04 -15.57 42.63
C LEU A 52 -17.58 -14.32 41.93
N LYS A 53 -18.83 -14.05 42.29
CA LYS A 53 -19.67 -12.91 41.95
C LYS A 53 -19.31 -11.76 42.90
N LEU A 54 -18.83 -10.64 42.38
CA LEU A 54 -18.63 -9.42 43.17
C LEU A 54 -19.35 -8.24 42.50
N LYS A 55 -20.46 -7.85 43.13
CA LYS A 55 -21.11 -6.56 42.93
C LYS A 55 -20.33 -5.54 43.75
N HIS A 56 -19.89 -4.45 43.14
CA HIS A 56 -19.71 -3.19 43.85
C HIS A 56 -19.82 -2.01 42.90
N LEU A 57 -20.85 -1.19 43.10
CA LEU A 57 -20.87 0.18 42.63
C LEU A 57 -19.98 1.00 43.58
N PRO A 58 -19.26 1.99 43.06
CA PRO A 58 -19.27 3.29 43.70
C PRO A 58 -19.58 4.41 42.72
N LYS A 59 -20.47 5.28 43.20
CA LYS A 59 -20.75 6.62 42.70
C LYS A 59 -19.49 7.49 42.80
N ALA A 60 -19.08 8.10 41.69
CA ALA A 60 -18.25 9.30 41.67
C ALA A 60 -18.61 10.15 40.43
N SER A 61 -18.75 11.44 40.68
CA SER A 61 -19.12 12.50 39.75
C SER A 61 -17.86 13.31 39.43
N SER A 62 -17.55 13.52 38.16
CA SER A 62 -16.91 14.76 37.68
C SER A 62 -16.99 14.84 36.16
N GLU A 63 -17.35 16.02 35.67
CA GLU A 63 -17.30 16.47 34.29
C GLU A 63 -15.98 16.16 33.58
N GLY A 64 -16.06 16.04 32.26
CA GLY A 64 -14.91 16.15 31.35
C GLY A 64 -14.46 14.84 30.72
N VAL A 65 -15.29 14.21 29.90
CA VAL A 65 -14.79 13.38 28.79
C VAL A 65 -14.63 14.33 27.61
N PRO A 66 -13.40 14.61 27.13
CA PRO A 66 -13.23 15.25 25.84
C PRO A 66 -13.93 14.36 24.82
N THR A 67 -14.77 15.00 24.02
CA THR A 67 -15.35 14.51 22.77
C THR A 67 -14.51 13.36 22.24
N GLU A 68 -15.14 12.17 22.18
CA GLU A 68 -14.62 11.02 21.46
C GLU A 68 -13.91 11.54 20.23
N VAL A 69 -12.60 11.37 20.20
CA VAL A 69 -11.82 11.55 18.99
C VAL A 69 -12.40 10.49 18.08
N ILE A 70 -13.39 10.87 17.29
CA ILE A 70 -13.72 10.19 16.05
C ILE A 70 -12.46 10.46 15.23
N GLU A 71 -11.44 9.65 15.48
CA GLU A 71 -10.37 9.41 14.54
C GLU A 71 -11.09 8.78 13.35
N ASP A 72 -11.69 9.63 12.51
CA ASP A 72 -11.93 9.32 11.12
C ASP A 72 -10.55 8.92 10.61
N ALA A 73 -10.29 7.60 10.61
CA ALA A 73 -9.12 7.03 9.98
C ALA A 73 -9.25 7.37 8.50
N LYS A 74 -8.74 8.56 8.18
CA LYS A 74 -8.67 9.18 6.87
C LYS A 74 -7.83 8.32 5.91
N PHE A 75 -7.12 7.34 6.45
CA PHE A 75 -6.23 6.41 5.77
C PHE A 75 -6.78 5.00 5.84
N VAL A 76 -6.93 4.41 4.66
CA VAL A 76 -7.25 2.99 4.49
C VAL A 76 -5.97 2.32 4.01
N PRO A 77 -5.38 1.36 4.74
CA PRO A 77 -4.25 0.58 4.24
C PRO A 77 -4.61 -0.11 2.93
N LEU A 78 -3.68 -0.21 1.97
CA LEU A 78 -3.94 -1.05 0.79
C LEU A 78 -4.13 -2.50 1.21
N ASN A 79 -5.05 -3.16 0.53
CA ASN A 79 -5.29 -4.59 0.65
C ASN A 79 -5.12 -5.23 -0.73
N ALA A 80 -4.66 -6.49 -0.76
CA ALA A 80 -4.49 -7.22 -2.01
C ALA A 80 -5.79 -7.33 -2.84
N ASP A 81 -6.94 -7.29 -2.17
CA ASP A 81 -8.28 -7.39 -2.75
C ASP A 81 -8.84 -6.05 -3.28
N ASP A 82 -8.07 -4.96 -3.22
CA ASP A 82 -8.54 -3.65 -3.67
C ASP A 82 -8.82 -3.64 -5.19
N PRO A 83 -9.95 -3.05 -5.63
CA PRO A 83 -10.33 -3.04 -7.04
C PRO A 83 -9.41 -2.14 -7.86
N ILE A 84 -9.15 -2.55 -9.11
CA ILE A 84 -8.36 -1.76 -10.06
C ILE A 84 -9.11 -0.48 -10.44
N TYR A 85 -8.43 0.66 -10.34
CA TYR A 85 -8.98 1.96 -10.74
C TYR A 85 -7.94 2.81 -11.49
N GLY A 86 -8.39 3.51 -12.54
CA GLY A 86 -7.56 4.38 -13.38
C GLY A 86 -6.78 3.66 -14.47
N PRO A 87 -6.02 4.40 -15.30
CA PRO A 87 -5.17 3.83 -16.34
C PRO A 87 -3.96 3.12 -15.72
N PRO A 88 -3.39 2.07 -16.35
CA PRO A 88 -2.17 1.42 -15.88
C PRO A 88 -0.98 2.39 -16.00
N ALA A 89 -0.61 3.03 -14.88
CA ALA A 89 0.41 4.08 -14.87
C ALA A 89 1.09 4.23 -13.50
N LEU A 90 2.33 4.72 -13.55
CA LEU A 90 3.09 5.20 -12.40
C LEU A 90 3.37 6.69 -12.55
N LEU A 91 2.90 7.50 -11.60
CA LEU A 91 3.26 8.92 -11.52
C LEU A 91 4.34 9.13 -10.46
N LEU A 92 5.50 9.61 -10.91
CA LEU A 92 6.72 9.75 -10.13
C LEU A 92 6.97 11.22 -9.77
N LEU A 93 7.00 11.53 -8.48
CA LEU A 93 7.31 12.85 -7.93
C LEU A 93 8.67 12.82 -7.25
N GLY A 94 9.50 13.84 -7.49
CA GLY A 94 10.83 13.93 -6.87
C GLY A 94 11.86 12.95 -7.43
N PHE A 95 11.55 12.26 -8.52
CA PHE A 95 12.47 11.38 -9.23
C PHE A 95 13.24 12.15 -10.32
N GLU A 96 14.49 11.75 -10.54
CA GLU A 96 15.34 12.31 -11.57
C GLU A 96 15.23 11.53 -12.89
N LEU A 97 15.58 12.18 -14.00
CA LEU A 97 15.52 11.56 -15.33
C LEU A 97 16.53 10.40 -15.44
N GLU A 98 17.67 10.53 -14.77
CA GLU A 98 18.75 9.56 -14.69
C GLU A 98 18.28 8.24 -14.05
N GLU A 99 17.26 8.29 -13.20
CA GLU A 99 16.67 7.11 -12.54
C GLU A 99 15.71 6.34 -13.47
N ALA A 100 15.31 6.92 -14.61
CA ALA A 100 14.37 6.31 -15.54
C ALA A 100 14.81 4.93 -16.04
N LEU A 101 16.11 4.73 -16.25
CA LEU A 101 16.64 3.43 -16.68
C LEU A 101 16.45 2.36 -15.60
N LYS A 102 16.69 2.71 -14.33
CA LYS A 102 16.49 1.80 -13.20
C LYS A 102 15.03 1.45 -13.01
N ILE A 103 14.14 2.44 -13.10
CA ILE A 103 12.70 2.22 -12.95
C ILE A 103 12.15 1.36 -14.09
N ARG A 104 12.56 1.62 -15.34
CA ARG A 104 12.16 0.80 -16.48
C ARG A 104 12.69 -0.63 -16.38
N GLN A 105 13.93 -0.80 -15.91
CA GLN A 105 14.48 -2.14 -15.67
C GLN A 105 13.72 -2.87 -14.57
N PHE A 106 13.43 -2.19 -13.46
CA PHE A 106 12.66 -2.73 -12.35
C PHE A 106 11.26 -3.18 -12.79
N LEU A 107 10.57 -2.34 -13.57
CA LEU A 107 9.27 -2.70 -14.17
C LEU A 107 9.37 -3.95 -15.03
N LYS A 108 10.42 -4.08 -15.84
CA LYS A 108 10.63 -5.27 -16.66
C LYS A 108 10.84 -6.54 -15.82
N GLU A 109 11.54 -6.44 -14.71
CA GLU A 109 11.78 -7.58 -13.80
C GLU A 109 10.49 -8.06 -13.11
N LEU A 110 9.51 -7.15 -12.93
CA LEU A 110 8.19 -7.43 -12.38
C LEU A 110 7.12 -7.72 -13.45
N ASP A 111 7.49 -7.89 -14.72
CA ASP A 111 6.55 -8.01 -15.86
C ASP A 111 5.56 -6.82 -15.98
N GLY A 112 5.93 -5.65 -15.44
CA GLY A 112 5.16 -4.41 -15.38
C GLY A 112 5.34 -3.45 -16.57
N GLU A 113 5.85 -3.93 -17.71
CA GLU A 113 6.12 -3.10 -18.91
C GLU A 113 4.85 -2.44 -19.50
N PHE A 114 3.67 -2.89 -19.09
CA PHE A 114 2.38 -2.32 -19.48
C PHE A 114 2.06 -0.99 -18.78
N LEU A 115 2.79 -0.64 -17.72
CA LEU A 115 2.60 0.61 -16.97
C LEU A 115 3.23 1.79 -17.70
N GLU A 116 2.46 2.87 -17.88
CA GLU A 116 2.99 4.14 -18.36
C GLU A 116 3.74 4.86 -17.24
N VAL A 117 5.03 5.13 -17.44
CA VAL A 117 5.87 5.86 -16.47
C VAL A 117 5.80 7.35 -16.77
N ILE A 118 5.26 8.12 -15.83
CA ILE A 118 5.00 9.55 -15.95
C ILE A 118 5.79 10.28 -14.87
N TYR A 119 6.58 11.27 -15.26
CA TYR A 119 7.29 12.16 -14.33
C TYR A 119 6.48 13.41 -14.07
N CYS A 120 6.31 13.77 -12.81
CA CYS A 120 5.54 14.97 -12.45
C CYS A 120 6.23 16.23 -12.98
N THR A 121 5.48 17.06 -13.72
CA THR A 121 5.92 18.38 -14.20
C THR A 121 5.29 19.50 -13.37
N GLU A 122 5.85 20.70 -13.47
CA GLU A 122 5.35 21.85 -12.68
C GLU A 122 3.87 22.17 -12.96
N ASP A 123 3.41 21.98 -14.20
CA ASP A 123 2.01 22.23 -14.58
C ASP A 123 1.04 21.15 -14.09
N MET A 124 1.53 19.97 -13.70
CA MET A 124 0.69 18.90 -13.15
C MET A 124 0.33 19.17 -11.69
N ILE A 125 1.17 19.88 -10.93
CA ILE A 125 1.01 20.11 -9.47
C ILE A 125 -0.33 20.76 -9.12
N THR A 126 -0.84 21.64 -10.00
CA THR A 126 -2.12 22.34 -9.81
C THR A 126 -3.31 21.62 -10.44
N ARG A 127 -3.06 20.57 -11.24
CA ARG A 127 -4.08 19.72 -11.87
C ARG A 127 -4.45 18.56 -10.97
N SER A 128 -5.57 17.92 -11.30
CA SER A 128 -5.99 16.72 -10.58
C SER A 128 -5.04 15.55 -10.82
N ILE A 129 -4.95 14.65 -9.84
CA ILE A 129 -4.17 13.41 -10.01
C ILE A 129 -4.71 12.55 -11.18
N TRP A 130 -6.02 12.59 -11.42
CA TRP A 130 -6.63 11.91 -12.56
C TRP A 130 -6.08 12.42 -13.89
N GLU A 131 -6.05 13.73 -14.08
CA GLU A 131 -5.48 14.35 -15.29
C GLU A 131 -3.99 14.05 -15.43
N ALA A 132 -3.25 14.08 -14.32
CA ALA A 132 -1.83 13.76 -14.29
C ALA A 132 -1.56 12.32 -14.79
N MET A 133 -2.35 11.35 -14.35
CA MET A 133 -2.22 9.93 -14.73
C MET A 133 -2.56 9.64 -16.20
N HIS A 134 -3.30 10.53 -16.86
CA HIS A 134 -3.65 10.39 -18.29
C HIS A 134 -2.69 11.15 -19.21
N THR A 135 -1.63 11.74 -18.65
CA THR A 135 -0.66 12.52 -19.41
C THR A 135 0.31 11.60 -20.13
N LYS A 136 0.49 11.82 -21.44
CA LYS A 136 1.48 11.11 -22.23
C LYS A 136 2.77 11.90 -22.34
N GLN A 137 3.90 11.24 -22.11
CA GLN A 137 5.23 11.84 -22.17
C GLN A 137 6.10 11.15 -23.24
N PRO A 138 5.91 11.47 -24.53
CA PRO A 138 6.57 10.76 -25.62
C PRO A 138 8.09 10.96 -25.66
N ASN A 139 8.60 12.11 -25.18
CA ASN A 139 10.03 12.37 -25.07
C ASN A 139 10.39 12.86 -23.67
N LEU A 140 10.99 11.98 -22.86
CA LEU A 140 11.36 12.29 -21.47
C LEU A 140 12.43 13.40 -21.35
N GLU A 141 13.27 13.60 -22.36
CA GLU A 141 14.32 14.63 -22.34
C GLU A 141 13.75 16.05 -22.48
N GLU A 142 12.56 16.19 -23.06
CA GLU A 142 11.87 17.48 -23.24
C GLU A 142 10.93 17.81 -22.08
N VAL A 143 10.68 16.85 -21.19
CA VAL A 143 9.77 17.01 -20.05
C VAL A 143 10.44 17.89 -18.99
N LYS A 144 9.76 18.97 -18.63
CA LYS A 144 10.17 19.84 -17.51
C LYS A 144 9.74 19.21 -16.19
N ILE A 145 10.51 18.22 -15.74
CA ILE A 145 10.29 17.54 -14.47
C ILE A 145 10.35 18.57 -13.34
N ALA A 146 9.33 18.57 -12.49
CA ALA A 146 9.25 19.44 -11.33
C ALA A 146 10.37 19.11 -10.34
N LYS A 147 11.02 20.16 -9.83
CA LYS A 147 12.10 20.04 -8.85
C LYS A 147 11.58 20.26 -7.44
N SER A 148 12.34 19.78 -6.46
CA SER A 148 12.07 20.01 -5.03
C SER A 148 10.72 19.46 -4.54
N LEU A 149 10.23 18.38 -5.16
CA LEU A 149 9.08 17.62 -4.67
C LEU A 149 9.56 16.49 -3.76
N PRO A 150 8.74 16.09 -2.75
CA PRO A 150 9.01 14.87 -2.01
C PRO A 150 8.95 13.64 -2.92
N ARG A 151 9.67 12.57 -2.54
CA ARG A 151 9.69 11.31 -3.28
C ARG A 151 8.40 10.53 -3.05
N ILE A 152 7.47 10.64 -4.00
CA ILE A 152 6.19 9.94 -3.98
C ILE A 152 6.00 9.19 -5.30
N CYS A 153 5.58 7.94 -5.22
CA CYS A 153 5.15 7.16 -6.37
C CYS A 153 3.65 6.86 -6.22
N PHE A 154 2.86 7.33 -7.18
CA PHE A 154 1.44 6.99 -7.24
C PHE A 154 1.21 5.83 -8.20
N PHE A 155 0.46 4.83 -7.75
CA PHE A 155 -0.03 3.71 -8.54
C PHE A 155 -1.40 4.01 -9.14
N SER A 156 -1.60 3.59 -10.39
CA SER A 156 -2.90 3.60 -11.05
C SER A 156 -3.04 2.35 -11.92
N GLY A 157 -4.26 1.79 -11.99
CA GLY A 157 -4.55 0.65 -12.84
C GLY A 157 -3.86 -0.66 -12.43
N LEU A 158 -3.46 -0.78 -11.17
CA LEU A 158 -2.91 -2.00 -10.56
C LEU A 158 -3.89 -2.58 -9.53
N SER A 159 -3.81 -3.89 -9.33
CA SER A 159 -4.41 -4.57 -8.19
C SER A 159 -3.59 -4.34 -6.92
N GLY A 160 -4.20 -4.54 -5.75
CA GLY A 160 -3.48 -4.45 -4.48
C GLY A 160 -2.31 -5.43 -4.37
N GLU A 161 -2.44 -6.64 -4.92
CA GLU A 161 -1.37 -7.64 -4.98
C GLU A 161 -0.17 -7.13 -5.78
N GLU A 162 -0.41 -6.59 -6.98
CA GLU A 162 0.65 -6.02 -7.82
C GLU A 162 1.33 -4.81 -7.15
N MET A 163 0.55 -3.95 -6.46
CA MET A 163 1.10 -2.82 -5.71
C MET A 163 1.99 -3.30 -4.55
N MET A 164 1.55 -4.30 -3.78
CA MET A 164 2.35 -4.87 -2.68
C MET A 164 3.65 -5.50 -3.21
N MET A 165 3.58 -6.27 -4.29
CA MET A 165 4.77 -6.84 -4.93
C MET A 165 5.75 -5.76 -5.37
N PHE A 166 5.26 -4.67 -5.97
CA PHE A 166 6.11 -3.55 -6.37
C PHE A 166 6.81 -2.91 -5.16
N ILE A 167 6.06 -2.64 -4.08
CA ILE A 167 6.59 -2.01 -2.87
C ILE A 167 7.65 -2.87 -2.20
N ASP A 168 7.39 -4.17 -2.07
CA ASP A 168 8.33 -5.12 -1.43
C ASP A 168 9.63 -5.27 -2.23
N ALA A 169 9.56 -5.20 -3.56
CA ALA A 169 10.73 -5.34 -4.43
C ALA A 169 11.47 -4.01 -4.69
N PHE A 170 10.84 -2.85 -4.44
CA PHE A 170 11.42 -1.54 -4.72
C PHE A 170 12.79 -1.28 -4.06
N PRO A 171 13.05 -1.72 -2.80
CA PRO A 171 14.37 -1.53 -2.17
C PRO A 171 15.54 -2.15 -2.95
N GLU A 172 15.29 -3.23 -3.70
CA GLU A 172 16.31 -3.94 -4.47
C GLU A 172 16.82 -3.12 -5.67
N THR A 173 16.10 -2.06 -6.06
CA THR A 173 16.53 -1.12 -7.11
C THR A 173 17.73 -0.26 -6.70
N GLY A 174 17.99 -0.14 -5.38
CA GLY A 174 18.96 0.79 -4.82
C GLY A 174 18.63 2.27 -5.06
N LEU A 175 17.39 2.58 -5.41
CA LEU A 175 16.87 3.96 -5.45
C LEU A 175 16.62 4.48 -4.03
N GLU A 176 16.50 5.80 -3.90
CA GLU A 176 16.16 6.39 -2.61
C GLU A 176 14.76 5.98 -2.14
N PRO A 177 14.54 5.88 -0.80
CA PRO A 177 13.24 5.56 -0.25
C PRO A 177 12.14 6.48 -0.79
N THR A 178 10.99 5.88 -1.09
CA THR A 178 9.84 6.55 -1.71
C THR A 178 8.59 6.28 -0.89
N VAL A 179 7.69 7.26 -0.82
CA VAL A 179 6.34 7.07 -0.26
C VAL A 179 5.42 6.60 -1.38
N PHE A 180 4.63 5.57 -1.11
CA PHE A 180 3.71 5.04 -2.10
C PHE A 180 2.27 5.43 -1.79
N ALA A 181 1.51 5.70 -2.84
CA ALA A 181 0.08 5.98 -2.75
C ALA A 181 -0.66 5.42 -3.97
N ALA A 182 -1.96 5.21 -3.86
CA ALA A 182 -2.79 4.75 -4.97
C ALA A 182 -3.78 5.82 -5.42
N LEU A 183 -4.02 5.89 -6.72
CA LEU A 183 -5.15 6.62 -7.29
C LEU A 183 -6.44 5.91 -6.88
N VAL A 184 -7.34 6.63 -6.20
CA VAL A 184 -8.65 6.11 -5.80
C VAL A 184 -9.76 7.07 -6.24
N PRO A 185 -11.00 6.60 -6.46
CA PRO A 185 -12.08 7.44 -6.94
C PRO A 185 -12.33 8.70 -6.09
N ASN A 186 -12.17 8.58 -4.76
CA ASN A 186 -12.44 9.68 -3.84
C ASN A 186 -11.42 10.83 -3.92
N SER A 187 -10.21 10.56 -4.40
CA SER A 187 -9.14 11.56 -4.53
C SER A 187 -8.84 11.95 -5.97
N ALA A 188 -9.48 11.31 -6.96
CA ALA A 188 -9.18 11.46 -8.37
C ALA A 188 -9.21 12.93 -8.85
N ASP A 189 -10.20 13.70 -8.40
CA ASP A 189 -10.40 15.10 -8.81
C ASP A 189 -9.60 16.10 -7.98
N LYS A 190 -8.91 15.66 -6.92
CA LYS A 190 -8.12 16.56 -6.09
C LYS A 190 -6.82 16.96 -6.77
N PRO A 191 -6.37 18.21 -6.58
CA PRO A 191 -5.13 18.67 -7.15
C PRO A 191 -3.92 18.02 -6.47
N LEU A 192 -2.85 17.76 -7.25
CA LEU A 192 -1.68 17.03 -6.75
C LEU A 192 -1.02 17.68 -5.52
N HIS A 193 -0.95 19.01 -5.44
CA HIS A 193 -0.37 19.69 -4.27
C HIS A 193 -1.09 19.35 -2.96
N GLU A 194 -2.42 19.25 -2.96
CA GLU A 194 -3.17 18.84 -1.76
C GLU A 194 -2.82 17.40 -1.38
N LEU A 195 -2.70 16.51 -2.36
CA LEU A 195 -2.34 15.11 -2.09
C LEU A 195 -0.92 14.99 -1.54
N ILE A 196 0.02 15.78 -2.05
CA ILE A 196 1.41 15.83 -1.58
C ILE A 196 1.44 16.22 -0.10
N GLU A 197 0.74 17.31 0.26
CA GLU A 197 0.67 17.80 1.64
C GLU A 197 -0.01 16.80 2.57
N GLU A 198 -1.14 16.20 2.14
CA GLU A 198 -1.83 15.17 2.91
C GLU A 198 -0.87 13.99 3.18
N ILE A 199 -0.38 13.33 2.13
CA ILE A 199 0.44 12.11 2.21
C ILE A 199 1.71 12.32 3.04
N MET A 200 2.42 13.42 2.83
CA MET A 200 3.66 13.69 3.57
C MET A 200 3.38 14.02 5.03
N GLY A 201 2.31 14.77 5.32
CA GLY A 201 1.89 15.02 6.69
C GLY A 201 1.62 13.73 7.46
N ASP A 202 1.00 12.74 6.82
CA ASP A 202 0.75 11.44 7.44
C ASP A 202 2.02 10.62 7.61
N TYR A 203 2.88 10.63 6.59
CA TYR A 203 4.17 9.94 6.63
C TYR A 203 5.04 10.44 7.80
N GLU A 204 5.10 11.75 8.03
CA GLU A 204 5.83 12.35 9.15
C GLU A 204 5.25 11.94 10.51
N MET A 205 3.92 11.98 10.66
CA MET A 205 3.25 11.58 11.91
C MET A 205 3.47 10.09 12.24
N LEU A 206 3.45 9.22 11.23
CA LEU A 206 3.63 7.79 11.40
C LEU A 206 5.09 7.41 11.67
N SER A 207 6.04 8.05 10.97
CA SER A 207 7.47 7.82 11.18
C SER A 207 7.94 8.31 12.56
N ALA A 208 7.39 9.42 13.07
CA ALA A 208 7.69 9.91 14.41
C ALA A 208 7.28 8.91 15.51
N LYS A 209 6.13 8.24 15.37
CA LYS A 209 5.65 7.25 16.35
C LYS A 209 6.52 5.99 16.42
N GLN A 210 7.13 5.58 15.31
CA GLN A 210 8.02 4.41 15.29
C GLN A 210 9.35 4.67 15.99
N SER A 211 9.81 5.93 16.04
CA SER A 211 11.05 6.31 16.74
C SER A 211 10.92 6.44 18.27
N GLY A 212 9.70 6.51 18.81
CA GLY A 212 9.44 6.68 20.24
C GLY A 212 9.30 5.37 21.04
N SER A 213 9.54 4.21 20.41
CA SER A 213 9.36 2.89 21.03
C SER A 213 10.67 2.17 21.41
N THR A 214 11.80 2.90 21.46
CA THR A 214 13.10 2.38 21.94
C THR A 214 13.30 2.60 23.42
#